data_AF-A0A0B1PBX9-F1
#
_entry.id   AF-A0A0B1PBX9-F1
#
_cell.length_a   1.000
_cell.length_b   1.000
_cell.length_c   1.000
_cell.angle_alpha   90.00
_cell.angle_beta   90.00
_cell.angle_gamma   90.00
#
_symmetry.space_group_name_H-M   'P 1'
#
loop_
_entity.id
_entity.type
_entity.pdbx_description
1 polymer ?
#
loop_
_entity_poly.entity_id
_entity_poly.type
_entity_poly.pdbx_seq_one_letter_code
_entity_poly.pdbx_strand_id
1 'polypeptide(L)'
;MLKDFNPCKKFDVKDIDTSHFNPKEYLEHDFKGFIEITSLRDQIPNKHELCWETGCEVAKGVEIPKSLLSGPWSDEDIKHLFWTIKSGAELNWLNSIAGEMAVDGMKYAISIGNIHIIYLLLWRGLWKSGIECMFHQIIDGHKMLVWALRNVGGDALAVMTHLLSLARDIISSEEKDEILAELSYIQSEAIRTNDLAKTSWILLLQPVAKEIMKPLT
;
A
#
# COMPACT_ATOMS: atom_id res chain seq x y z
N MET A 1 -17.68 11.11 -17.32
CA MET A 1 -18.27 11.29 -15.98
C MET A 1 -17.63 10.27 -15.05
N LEU A 2 -16.66 10.70 -14.24
CA LEU A 2 -16.14 9.89 -13.13
C LEU A 2 -17.11 10.05 -11.95
N LYS A 3 -17.62 8.94 -11.43
CA LYS A 3 -18.53 8.91 -10.27
C LYS A 3 -17.83 9.46 -9.01
N ASP A 4 -18.63 9.91 -8.05
CA ASP A 4 -18.18 10.43 -6.76
C ASP A 4 -17.29 9.43 -6.01
N PHE A 5 -16.00 9.74 -5.91
CA PHE A 5 -14.99 8.99 -5.15
C PHE A 5 -15.20 9.23 -3.64
N ASN A 6 -15.49 8.20 -2.85
CA ASN A 6 -15.73 8.32 -1.41
C ASN A 6 -15.01 7.22 -0.60
N PRO A 7 -13.74 7.45 -0.20
CA PRO A 7 -12.89 6.46 0.47
C PRO A 7 -13.33 6.06 1.89
N CYS A 8 -14.33 6.74 2.47
CA CYS A 8 -14.77 6.55 3.85
C CYS A 8 -15.84 5.46 4.03
N LYS A 9 -16.19 4.72 2.98
CA LYS A 9 -17.23 3.68 3.02
C LYS A 9 -16.62 2.34 3.45
N LYS A 10 -17.22 1.67 4.44
CA LYS A 10 -16.76 0.36 4.95
C LYS A 10 -17.28 -0.81 4.11
N PHE A 11 -16.47 -1.84 3.95
CA PHE A 11 -16.80 -3.09 3.26
C PHE A 11 -17.08 -4.20 4.28
N ASP A 12 -18.09 -5.04 4.02
CA ASP A 12 -18.39 -6.24 4.82
C ASP A 12 -18.19 -7.46 3.89
N VAL A 13 -17.07 -8.19 4.05
CA VAL A 13 -16.88 -9.47 3.35
C VAL A 13 -17.70 -10.51 4.10
N LYS A 14 -18.72 -11.08 3.45
CA LYS A 14 -19.58 -12.13 4.02
C LYS A 14 -18.85 -13.46 4.13
N ASP A 15 -19.12 -14.18 5.22
CA ASP A 15 -18.66 -15.52 5.55
C ASP A 15 -18.99 -16.55 4.44
N ILE A 16 -17.95 -17.06 3.77
CA ILE A 16 -18.02 -18.27 2.94
C ILE A 16 -17.70 -19.46 3.86
N ASP A 17 -18.52 -20.52 3.81
CA ASP A 17 -18.22 -21.77 4.51
C ASP A 17 -17.00 -22.43 3.84
N THR A 18 -15.84 -22.29 4.48
CA THR A 18 -14.57 -22.83 4.00
C THR A 18 -14.25 -24.22 4.57
N SER A 19 -15.15 -24.81 5.38
CA SER A 19 -14.88 -26.03 6.17
C SER A 19 -14.46 -27.28 5.38
N HIS A 20 -14.64 -27.28 4.06
CA HIS A 20 -14.29 -28.37 3.16
C HIS A 20 -13.11 -28.07 2.22
N PHE A 21 -12.48 -26.91 2.32
CA PHE A 21 -11.38 -26.55 1.43
C PHE A 21 -10.14 -27.40 1.72
N ASN A 22 -9.50 -27.87 0.65
CA ASN A 22 -8.13 -28.37 0.74
C ASN A 22 -7.14 -27.19 0.87
N PRO A 23 -5.86 -27.42 1.25
CA PRO A 23 -4.90 -26.34 1.46
C PRO A 23 -4.72 -25.40 0.26
N LYS A 24 -4.77 -25.94 -0.97
CA LYS A 24 -4.67 -25.13 -2.18
C LYS A 24 -5.91 -24.24 -2.34
N GLU A 25 -7.10 -24.78 -2.12
CA GLU A 25 -8.36 -24.01 -2.20
C GLU A 25 -8.40 -22.86 -1.18
N TYR A 26 -7.88 -23.08 0.03
CA TYR A 26 -7.70 -22.02 1.03
C TYR A 26 -6.77 -20.92 0.54
N LEU A 27 -5.60 -21.27 0.01
CA LEU A 27 -4.63 -20.31 -0.50
C LEU A 27 -5.15 -19.50 -1.69
N GLU A 28 -5.93 -20.12 -2.58
CA GLU A 28 -6.59 -19.45 -3.70
C GLU A 28 -7.72 -18.52 -3.24
N HIS A 29 -8.53 -18.97 -2.27
CA HIS A 29 -9.59 -18.16 -1.68
C HIS A 29 -9.03 -16.90 -1.02
N ASP A 30 -7.97 -17.05 -0.23
CA ASP A 30 -7.36 -15.92 0.47
C ASP A 30 -6.66 -14.97 -0.50
N PHE A 31 -5.99 -15.49 -1.52
CA PHE A 31 -5.42 -14.65 -2.57
C PHE A 31 -6.51 -13.88 -3.32
N LYS A 32 -7.63 -14.52 -3.65
CA LYS A 32 -8.77 -13.87 -4.29
C LYS A 32 -9.34 -12.76 -3.41
N GLY A 33 -9.55 -13.02 -2.12
CA GLY A 33 -10.02 -12.00 -1.19
C GLY A 33 -9.03 -10.83 -1.05
N PHE A 34 -7.73 -11.11 -1.05
CA PHE A 34 -6.69 -10.08 -1.10
C PHE A 34 -6.78 -9.22 -2.35
N ILE A 35 -6.89 -9.83 -3.54
CA ILE A 35 -7.04 -9.08 -4.79
C ILE A 35 -8.32 -8.24 -4.77
N GLU A 36 -9.45 -8.81 -4.35
CA GLU A 36 -10.72 -8.11 -4.31
C GLU A 36 -10.65 -6.88 -3.40
N ILE A 37 -10.13 -7.04 -2.19
CA ILE A 37 -10.12 -5.96 -1.20
C ILE A 37 -9.12 -4.85 -1.55
N THR A 38 -7.97 -5.20 -2.12
CA THR A 38 -6.94 -4.22 -2.50
C THR A 38 -7.23 -3.53 -3.83
N SER A 39 -8.14 -4.09 -4.64
CA SER A 39 -8.63 -3.45 -5.87
C SER A 39 -9.77 -2.45 -5.62
N LEU A 40 -10.24 -2.33 -4.37
CA LEU A 40 -11.30 -1.41 -4.00
C LEU A 40 -10.81 0.04 -4.01
N ARG A 41 -10.97 0.68 -5.17
CA ARG A 41 -10.62 2.08 -5.42
C ARG A 41 -11.15 3.07 -4.37
N ASP A 42 -12.42 2.93 -4.00
CA ASP A 42 -13.14 3.87 -3.14
C ASP A 42 -13.37 3.32 -1.72
N GLN A 43 -12.84 2.15 -1.38
CA GLN A 43 -13.07 1.52 -0.07
C GLN A 43 -11.76 0.95 0.42
N ILE A 44 -10.99 1.81 1.08
CA ILE A 44 -9.64 1.45 1.49
C ILE A 44 -9.76 0.50 2.67
N PRO A 45 -9.20 -0.72 2.55
CA PRO A 45 -9.28 -1.67 3.64
C PRO A 45 -8.57 -1.12 4.87
N ASN A 46 -9.25 -1.25 6.01
CA ASN A 46 -8.67 -0.90 7.29
C ASN A 46 -7.60 -1.93 7.68
N LYS A 47 -6.78 -1.60 8.68
CA LYS A 47 -5.67 -2.46 9.15
C LYS A 47 -6.13 -3.90 9.46
N HIS A 48 -7.31 -4.08 10.05
CA HIS A 48 -7.81 -5.40 10.43
C HIS A 48 -8.22 -6.24 9.22
N GLU A 49 -8.76 -5.61 8.18
CA GLU A 49 -9.11 -6.27 6.93
C GLU A 49 -7.88 -6.66 6.10
N LEU A 50 -6.72 -6.05 6.39
CA LEU A 50 -5.42 -6.40 5.81
C LEU A 50 -4.64 -7.39 6.66
N CYS A 51 -5.10 -7.70 7.88
CA CYS A 51 -4.50 -8.69 8.75
C CYS A 51 -4.98 -10.08 8.37
N TRP A 52 -4.40 -10.65 7.31
CA TRP A 52 -4.52 -12.09 7.09
C TRP A 52 -3.62 -12.80 8.10
N GLU A 53 -4.13 -13.85 8.75
CA GLU A 53 -3.33 -14.64 9.68
C GLU A 53 -2.08 -15.19 8.95
N THR A 54 -0.90 -14.99 9.55
CA THR A 54 0.29 -15.71 9.10
C THR A 54 0.24 -17.13 9.62
N GLY A 55 0.40 -18.08 8.70
CA GLY A 55 0.83 -19.40 9.08
C GLY A 55 2.25 -19.35 9.66
N CYS A 56 2.55 -20.29 10.57
CA CYS A 56 3.92 -20.62 10.97
C CYS A 56 4.45 -21.77 10.09
N GLU A 57 4.12 -21.73 8.79
CA GLU A 57 4.39 -22.82 7.85
C GLU A 57 5.86 -22.89 7.45
N VAL A 58 6.55 -21.74 7.46
CA VAL A 58 8.01 -21.69 7.26
C VAL A 58 8.74 -21.58 8.58
N ALA A 59 9.98 -22.11 8.60
CA ALA A 59 10.86 -21.96 9.73
C ALA A 59 11.20 -20.47 9.97
N LYS A 60 11.38 -20.11 11.24
CA LYS A 60 11.82 -18.77 11.64
C LYS A 60 13.09 -18.36 10.90
N GLY A 61 13.15 -17.11 10.42
CA GLY A 61 14.30 -16.58 9.70
C GLY A 61 14.37 -16.95 8.21
N VAL A 62 13.37 -17.64 7.66
CA VAL A 62 13.24 -17.77 6.19
C VAL A 62 12.95 -16.38 5.62
N GLU A 63 13.82 -15.88 4.73
CA GLU A 63 13.63 -14.58 4.09
C GLU A 63 12.80 -14.66 2.81
N ILE A 64 12.09 -13.59 2.48
CA ILE A 64 11.43 -13.44 1.17
C ILE A 64 12.49 -13.48 0.05
N PRO A 65 12.30 -14.28 -1.02
CA PRO A 65 13.19 -14.29 -2.16
C PRO A 65 13.35 -12.89 -2.78
N LYS A 66 14.60 -12.48 -3.01
CA LYS A 66 14.94 -11.18 -3.60
C LYS A 66 14.26 -10.92 -4.95
N SER A 67 14.06 -11.97 -5.75
CA SER A 67 13.37 -11.90 -7.04
C SER A 67 11.91 -11.44 -6.92
N LEU A 68 11.28 -11.61 -5.76
CA LEU A 68 9.91 -11.15 -5.51
C LEU A 68 9.86 -9.72 -4.93
N LEU A 69 11.01 -9.14 -4.56
CA LEU A 69 11.08 -7.81 -3.93
C LEU A 69 11.32 -6.68 -4.93
N SER A 70 12.00 -6.95 -6.04
CA SER A 70 12.29 -5.96 -7.09
C SER A 70 11.65 -6.42 -8.39
N GLY A 71 10.55 -5.78 -8.80
CA GLY A 71 9.81 -6.12 -10.02
C GLY A 71 10.65 -6.04 -11.31
N PRO A 72 10.03 -6.26 -12.48
CA PRO A 72 8.59 -6.39 -12.71
C PRO A 72 7.97 -7.69 -12.17
N TRP A 73 6.69 -7.64 -11.84
CA TRP A 73 5.91 -8.78 -11.33
C TRP A 73 4.84 -9.17 -12.35
N SER A 74 4.77 -10.46 -12.65
CA SER A 74 3.59 -11.09 -13.25
C SER A 74 2.53 -11.36 -12.19
N ASP A 75 1.30 -11.70 -12.61
CA ASP A 75 0.23 -12.11 -11.68
C ASP A 75 0.64 -13.31 -10.82
N GLU A 76 1.44 -14.22 -11.37
CA GLU A 76 1.96 -15.37 -10.65
C GLU A 76 3.02 -14.95 -9.62
N ASP A 77 3.84 -13.93 -9.91
CA ASP A 77 4.80 -13.39 -8.93
C ASP A 77 4.08 -12.69 -7.76
N ILE A 78 2.99 -11.96 -8.04
CA ILE A 78 2.15 -11.34 -7.00
C ILE A 78 1.56 -12.42 -6.10
N LYS A 79 1.05 -13.50 -6.69
CA LYS A 79 0.50 -14.65 -5.97
C LYS A 79 1.55 -15.36 -5.12
N HIS A 80 2.73 -15.64 -5.69
CA HIS A 80 3.84 -16.24 -4.97
C HIS A 80 4.32 -15.35 -3.82
N LEU A 81 4.39 -14.04 -4.02
CA LEU A 81 4.73 -13.11 -2.95
C LEU A 81 3.66 -13.13 -1.84
N PHE A 82 2.38 -13.10 -2.19
CA PHE A 82 1.28 -13.21 -1.22
C PHE A 82 1.40 -14.49 -0.38
N TRP A 83 1.61 -15.66 -0.99
CA TRP A 83 1.76 -16.91 -0.25
C TRP A 83 3.03 -16.95 0.61
N THR A 84 4.15 -16.45 0.10
CA THR A 84 5.40 -16.33 0.87
C THR A 84 5.20 -15.47 2.11
N ILE A 85 4.42 -14.39 1.96
CA ILE A 85 4.03 -13.49 3.06
C ILE A 85 2.97 -14.11 3.99
N LYS A 86 2.11 -14.98 3.48
CA LYS A 86 1.14 -15.68 4.32
C LYS A 86 1.79 -16.79 5.14
N SER A 87 2.78 -17.50 4.58
CA SER A 87 3.41 -18.68 5.21
C SER A 87 4.44 -18.35 6.30
N GLY A 88 4.83 -17.09 6.48
CA GLY A 88 5.68 -16.63 7.60
C GLY A 88 7.08 -16.10 7.23
N ALA A 89 7.45 -16.05 5.94
CA ALA A 89 8.75 -15.52 5.52
C ALA A 89 9.00 -14.06 5.95
N GLU A 90 10.15 -13.80 6.54
CA GLU A 90 10.54 -12.51 7.10
C GLU A 90 11.15 -11.58 6.03
N LEU A 91 11.01 -10.27 6.24
CA LEU A 91 11.75 -9.24 5.50
C LEU A 91 12.55 -8.42 6.50
N ASN A 92 13.87 -8.59 6.48
CA ASN A 92 14.76 -7.76 7.28
C ASN A 92 14.98 -6.41 6.59
N TRP A 93 14.28 -5.39 7.06
CA TRP A 93 14.40 -4.03 6.53
C TRP A 93 15.72 -3.33 6.94
N LEU A 94 16.33 -3.72 8.07
CA LEU A 94 17.50 -3.03 8.63
C LEU A 94 18.79 -3.51 7.99
N ASN A 95 19.51 -2.60 7.32
CA ASN A 95 20.88 -2.81 6.81
C ASN A 95 21.03 -4.12 6.01
N SER A 96 20.04 -4.46 5.20
CA SER A 96 20.03 -5.67 4.40
C SER A 96 19.79 -5.34 2.93
N ILE A 97 20.42 -6.13 2.06
CA ILE A 97 20.22 -6.04 0.61
C ILE A 97 18.74 -6.27 0.26
N ALA A 98 18.04 -7.15 1.00
CA ALA A 98 16.63 -7.40 0.78
C ALA A 98 15.75 -6.19 1.15
N GLY A 99 16.11 -5.45 2.21
CA GLY A 99 15.45 -4.21 2.59
C GLY A 99 15.61 -3.12 1.53
N GLU A 100 16.82 -2.92 1.02
CA GLU A 100 17.09 -1.98 -0.09
C GLU A 100 16.29 -2.36 -1.35
N MET A 101 16.29 -3.64 -1.72
CA MET A 101 15.52 -4.13 -2.86
C MET A 101 14.01 -3.95 -2.67
N ALA A 102 13.49 -4.10 -1.44
CA ALA A 102 12.09 -3.85 -1.15
C ALA A 102 11.73 -2.36 -1.21
N VAL A 103 12.64 -1.45 -0.85
CA VAL A 103 12.47 0.00 -1.05
C VAL A 103 12.37 0.34 -2.53
N ASP A 104 13.30 -0.18 -3.34
CA ASP A 104 13.30 0.05 -4.78
C ASP A 104 12.08 -0.59 -5.45
N GLY A 105 11.70 -1.79 -5.01
CA GLY A 105 10.46 -2.45 -5.37
C GLY A 105 9.24 -1.60 -5.05
N MET A 106 9.15 -1.03 -3.85
CA MET A 106 8.04 -0.14 -3.47
C MET A 106 7.96 1.08 -4.40
N LYS A 107 9.09 1.75 -4.64
CA LYS A 107 9.14 2.89 -5.57
C LYS A 107 8.68 2.49 -6.96
N TYR A 108 9.15 1.35 -7.45
CA TYR A 108 8.76 0.83 -8.76
C TYR A 108 7.26 0.53 -8.81
N ALA A 109 6.71 -0.15 -7.80
CA ALA A 109 5.29 -0.46 -7.68
C ALA A 109 4.41 0.81 -7.67
N ILE A 110 4.82 1.85 -6.92
CA ILE A 110 4.16 3.16 -6.92
C ILE A 110 4.22 3.81 -8.30
N SER A 111 5.37 3.75 -8.96
CA SER A 111 5.58 4.39 -10.27
C SER A 111 4.74 3.78 -11.40
N ILE A 112 4.35 2.52 -11.27
CA ILE A 112 3.46 1.84 -12.23
C ILE A 112 2.02 1.73 -11.72
N GLY A 113 1.76 2.11 -10.47
CA GLY A 113 0.45 2.02 -9.83
C GLY A 113 0.01 0.60 -9.47
N ASN A 114 0.94 -0.32 -9.20
CA ASN A 114 0.62 -1.69 -8.79
C ASN A 114 0.24 -1.73 -7.30
N ILE A 115 -1.05 -1.53 -7.02
CA ILE A 115 -1.58 -1.45 -5.66
C ILE A 115 -1.40 -2.76 -4.87
N HIS A 116 -1.46 -3.91 -5.54
CA HIS A 116 -1.31 -5.22 -4.90
C HIS A 116 0.09 -5.38 -4.30
N ILE A 117 1.13 -5.05 -5.07
CA ILE A 117 2.51 -5.11 -4.57
C ILE A 117 2.75 -4.09 -3.46
N ILE A 118 2.20 -2.87 -3.59
CA ILE A 118 2.28 -1.85 -2.52
C ILE A 118 1.73 -2.42 -1.21
N TYR A 119 0.56 -3.06 -1.24
CA TYR A 119 -0.01 -3.71 -0.07
C TYR A 119 0.84 -4.86 0.48
N LEU A 120 1.37 -5.74 -0.39
CA LEU A 120 2.21 -6.86 0.04
C LEU A 120 3.50 -6.40 0.73
N LEU A 121 4.18 -5.43 0.15
CA LEU A 121 5.41 -4.87 0.72
C LEU A 121 5.13 -4.07 2.00
N LEU A 122 3.99 -3.38 2.08
CA LEU A 122 3.52 -2.78 3.33
C LEU A 122 3.27 -3.84 4.39
N TRP A 123 2.56 -4.93 4.05
CA TRP A 123 2.14 -5.99 4.96
C TRP A 123 3.31 -6.67 5.70
N ARG A 124 4.45 -6.87 5.06
CA ARG A 124 5.63 -7.42 5.76
C ARG A 124 6.44 -6.44 6.57
N GLY A 125 6.29 -5.14 6.32
CA GLY A 125 6.70 -4.12 7.27
C GLY A 125 5.95 -4.23 8.62
N LEU A 126 4.79 -4.89 8.68
CA LEU A 126 3.84 -4.76 9.79
C LEU A 126 4.10 -5.63 11.03
N TRP A 127 4.86 -6.74 10.92
CA TRP A 127 4.72 -7.83 11.89
C TRP A 127 5.66 -7.83 13.10
N LYS A 128 6.61 -6.89 13.19
CA LYS A 128 7.37 -6.69 14.44
C LYS A 128 6.83 -5.57 15.33
N SER A 129 6.08 -4.61 14.81
CA SER A 129 5.50 -3.51 15.61
C SER A 129 4.46 -2.65 14.86
N GLY A 130 3.52 -3.26 14.12
CA GLY A 130 2.47 -2.51 13.42
C GLY A 130 2.98 -1.74 12.19
N ILE A 131 2.08 -0.99 11.54
CA ILE A 131 2.37 -0.16 10.34
C ILE A 131 3.47 0.90 10.61
N GLU A 132 3.90 1.01 11.87
CA GLU A 132 4.99 1.84 12.35
C GLU A 132 6.32 1.56 11.63
N CYS A 133 6.68 0.34 11.23
CA CYS A 133 8.05 0.15 10.69
C CYS A 133 8.31 0.83 9.33
N MET A 134 7.32 0.93 8.43
CA MET A 134 7.53 1.61 7.14
C MET A 134 7.46 3.13 7.28
N PHE A 135 6.67 3.66 8.20
CA PHE A 135 6.48 5.10 8.35
C PHE A 135 7.28 5.73 9.49
N HIS A 136 7.90 4.93 10.36
CA HIS A 136 8.48 5.46 11.60
C HIS A 136 9.98 5.23 11.74
N GLN A 137 10.63 4.25 11.06
CA GLN A 137 12.05 3.95 11.37
C GLN A 137 13.00 3.51 10.24
N ILE A 138 12.55 2.92 9.13
CA ILE A 138 13.50 2.29 8.17
C ILE A 138 13.42 2.86 6.76
N ILE A 139 12.20 3.02 6.27
CA ILE A 139 11.91 3.95 5.19
C ILE A 139 11.43 5.20 5.92
N ASP A 140 11.98 6.36 5.60
CA ASP A 140 11.33 7.59 6.01
C ASP A 140 10.01 7.66 5.23
N GLY A 141 8.95 7.07 5.80
CA GLY A 141 7.71 6.83 5.06
C GLY A 141 7.02 8.15 4.71
N HIS A 142 7.23 9.20 5.51
CA HIS A 142 6.90 10.57 5.12
C HIS A 142 7.63 10.96 3.81
N LYS A 143 8.96 10.81 3.73
CA LYS A 143 9.70 11.06 2.48
C LYS A 143 9.24 10.16 1.33
N MET A 144 8.83 8.93 1.60
CA MET A 144 8.26 8.03 0.57
C MET A 144 6.93 8.56 0.05
N LEU A 145 6.05 9.10 0.90
CA LEU A 145 4.78 9.72 0.48
C LEU A 145 5.02 10.97 -0.35
N VAL A 146 5.94 11.84 0.06
CA VAL A 146 6.37 13.02 -0.70
C VAL A 146 6.94 12.61 -2.06
N TRP A 147 7.80 11.59 -2.09
CA TRP A 147 8.32 11.04 -3.34
C TRP A 147 7.20 10.47 -4.23
N ALA A 148 6.24 9.73 -3.64
CA ALA A 148 5.14 9.11 -4.35
C ALA A 148 4.24 10.15 -5.04
N LEU A 149 3.95 11.28 -4.39
CA LEU A 149 3.18 12.38 -4.99
C LEU A 149 3.71 12.85 -6.35
N ARG A 150 5.03 12.77 -6.56
CA ARG A 150 5.66 13.19 -7.81
C ARG A 150 5.77 12.09 -8.86
N ASN A 151 5.83 10.83 -8.42
CA ASN A 151 6.25 9.69 -9.24
C ASN A 151 5.16 8.65 -9.44
N VAL A 152 4.01 8.77 -8.77
CA VAL A 152 2.92 7.80 -8.87
C VAL A 152 2.42 7.66 -10.32
N GLY A 153 2.24 6.41 -10.75
CA GLY A 153 1.64 6.06 -12.04
C GLY A 153 0.35 5.24 -11.87
N GLY A 154 -0.15 4.71 -12.99
CA GLY A 154 -1.43 3.99 -13.02
C GLY A 154 -2.60 4.89 -12.59
N ASP A 155 -3.49 4.36 -11.75
CA ASP A 155 -4.55 5.16 -11.11
C ASP A 155 -3.99 5.94 -9.91
N ALA A 156 -3.31 7.05 -10.22
CA ALA A 156 -2.61 7.88 -9.23
C ALA A 156 -3.52 8.36 -8.08
N LEU A 157 -4.78 8.68 -8.38
CA LEU A 157 -5.73 9.09 -7.35
C LEU A 157 -5.98 7.96 -6.36
N ALA A 158 -6.26 6.75 -6.86
CA ALA A 158 -6.48 5.59 -6.02
C ALA A 158 -5.22 5.29 -5.20
N VAL A 159 -4.08 5.12 -5.85
CA VAL A 159 -2.81 4.75 -5.18
C VAL A 159 -2.46 5.74 -4.07
N MET A 160 -2.51 7.05 -4.35
CA MET A 160 -2.21 8.05 -3.33
C MET A 160 -3.24 8.06 -2.20
N THR A 161 -4.53 7.87 -2.50
CA THR A 161 -5.55 7.79 -1.45
C THR A 161 -5.29 6.61 -0.51
N HIS A 162 -4.97 5.44 -1.06
CA HIS A 162 -4.61 4.24 -0.29
C HIS A 162 -3.38 4.49 0.59
N LEU A 163 -2.30 5.03 0.01
CA LEU A 163 -1.07 5.34 0.76
C LEU A 163 -1.30 6.32 1.91
N LEU A 164 -2.03 7.42 1.65
CA LEU A 164 -2.32 8.43 2.67
C LEU A 164 -3.20 7.88 3.79
N SER A 165 -4.18 7.03 3.44
CA SER A 165 -5.08 6.41 4.43
C SER A 165 -4.34 5.42 5.32
N LEU A 166 -3.44 4.62 4.74
CA LEU A 166 -2.60 3.68 5.49
C LEU A 166 -1.59 4.41 6.40
N ALA A 167 -1.13 5.60 6.00
CA ALA A 167 -0.21 6.43 6.77
C ALA A 167 -0.89 7.22 7.90
N ARG A 168 -2.21 7.43 7.83
CA ARG A 168 -2.97 8.41 8.62
C ARG A 168 -2.64 8.43 10.11
N ASP A 169 -2.58 7.25 10.73
CA ASP A 169 -2.44 7.09 12.18
C ASP A 169 -0.98 6.96 12.63
N ILE A 170 -0.03 7.10 11.71
CA ILE A 170 1.38 6.79 11.93
C ILE A 170 2.27 8.01 11.76
N ILE A 171 1.95 8.85 10.77
CA ILE A 171 2.67 10.11 10.54
C ILE A 171 2.18 11.19 11.52
N SER A 172 3.12 11.99 11.99
CA SER A 172 2.90 13.13 12.89
C SER A 172 2.12 14.26 12.21
N SER A 173 1.59 15.19 13.01
CA SER A 173 0.90 16.38 12.46
C SER A 173 1.81 17.26 11.61
N GLU A 174 3.10 17.37 11.95
CA GLU A 174 4.09 18.13 11.17
C GLU A 174 4.29 17.49 9.78
N GLU A 175 4.48 16.18 9.72
CA GLU A 175 4.60 15.45 8.44
C GLU A 175 3.31 15.54 7.61
N LYS A 176 2.14 15.59 8.25
CA LYS A 176 0.86 15.82 7.55
C LYS A 176 0.83 17.19 6.88
N ASP A 177 1.28 18.23 7.58
CA ASP A 177 1.34 19.59 7.04
C ASP A 177 2.35 19.68 5.88
N GLU A 178 3.50 19.01 5.98
CA GLU A 178 4.49 18.91 4.90
C GLU A 178 3.91 18.24 3.65
N ILE A 179 3.20 17.12 3.80
CA ILE A 179 2.53 16.44 2.67
C ILE A 179 1.48 17.35 2.00
N LEU A 180 0.70 18.09 2.79
CA LEU A 180 -0.31 19.01 2.25
C LEU A 180 0.32 20.22 1.55
N ALA A 181 1.44 20.72 2.06
CA ALA A 181 2.22 21.77 1.43
C ALA A 181 2.80 21.29 0.09
N GLU A 182 3.39 20.10 0.06
CA GLU A 182 3.93 19.48 -1.15
C GLU A 182 2.84 19.25 -2.21
N LEU A 183 1.66 18.76 -1.80
CA LEU A 183 0.53 18.58 -2.71
C LEU A 183 0.10 19.90 -3.36
N SER A 184 0.10 20.99 -2.59
CA SER A 184 -0.21 22.34 -3.08
C SER A 184 0.87 22.89 -4.01
N TYR A 185 2.14 22.58 -3.73
CA TYR A 185 3.25 22.91 -4.62
C TYR A 185 3.14 22.18 -5.96
N ILE A 186 2.93 20.86 -5.96
CA ILE A 186 2.83 20.05 -7.17
C ILE A 186 1.61 20.47 -8.00
N GLN A 187 0.49 20.84 -7.36
CA GLN A 187 -0.67 21.41 -8.04
C GLN A 187 -0.29 22.67 -8.83
N SER A 188 0.39 23.61 -8.17
CA SER A 188 0.81 24.88 -8.77
C SER A 188 1.79 24.65 -9.91
N GLU A 189 2.72 23.71 -9.73
CA GLU A 189 3.68 23.28 -10.75
C GLU A 189 2.96 22.70 -11.98
N ALA A 190 2.03 21.76 -11.78
CA ALA A 190 1.28 21.10 -12.85
C ALA A 190 0.43 22.08 -13.67
N ILE A 191 -0.21 23.05 -13.01
CA ILE A 191 -0.95 24.14 -13.68
C ILE A 191 0.00 24.99 -14.52
N ARG A 192 1.16 25.38 -13.97
CA ARG A 192 2.16 26.19 -14.66
C ARG A 192 2.74 25.48 -15.88
N THR A 193 2.96 24.17 -15.80
CA THR A 193 3.49 23.37 -16.92
C THR A 193 2.41 22.84 -17.87
N ASN A 194 1.14 23.17 -17.62
CA ASN A 194 -0.01 22.66 -18.37
C ASN A 194 -0.08 21.12 -18.42
N ASP A 195 0.33 20.46 -17.33
CA ASP A 195 0.21 19.00 -17.18
C ASP A 195 -1.22 18.67 -16.75
N LEU A 196 -2.09 18.49 -17.74
CA LEU A 196 -3.53 18.25 -17.52
C LEU A 196 -3.78 16.94 -16.77
N ALA A 197 -2.99 15.90 -17.02
CA ALA A 197 -3.16 14.61 -16.37
C ALA A 197 -2.87 14.72 -14.87
N LYS A 198 -1.73 15.34 -14.52
CA LYS A 198 -1.36 15.57 -13.12
C LYS A 198 -2.28 16.54 -12.41
N THR A 199 -2.68 17.63 -13.07
CA THR A 199 -3.65 18.59 -12.54
C THR A 199 -4.98 17.92 -12.17
N SER A 200 -5.47 17.00 -13.02
CA SER A 200 -6.78 16.36 -12.82
C SER A 200 -6.83 15.51 -11.55
N TRP A 201 -5.85 14.62 -11.31
CA TRP A 201 -5.90 13.76 -10.14
C TRP A 201 -5.53 14.51 -8.86
N ILE A 202 -4.65 15.50 -8.91
CA ILE A 202 -4.30 16.32 -7.73
C ILE A 202 -5.49 17.12 -7.23
N LEU A 203 -6.27 17.72 -8.13
CA LEU A 203 -7.49 18.45 -7.76
C LEU A 203 -8.50 17.56 -7.03
N LEU A 204 -8.59 16.29 -7.42
CA LEU A 204 -9.45 15.30 -6.76
C LEU A 204 -8.85 14.80 -5.44
N LEU A 205 -7.53 14.63 -5.38
CA LEU A 205 -6.85 14.15 -4.17
C LEU A 205 -6.85 15.20 -3.06
N GLN A 206 -6.72 16.48 -3.36
CA GLN A 206 -6.57 17.55 -2.36
C GLN A 206 -7.67 17.61 -1.29
N PRO A 207 -8.97 17.58 -1.61
CA PRO A 207 -10.01 17.53 -0.57
C PRO A 207 -9.95 16.22 0.23
N VAL A 208 -9.65 15.10 -0.43
CA VAL A 208 -9.54 13.78 0.22
C VAL A 208 -8.36 13.73 1.19
N ALA A 209 -7.19 14.19 0.78
CA ALA A 209 -5.99 14.28 1.60
C ALA A 209 -6.23 15.18 2.82
N LYS A 210 -6.92 16.31 2.66
CA LYS A 210 -7.29 17.18 3.77
C LYS A 210 -8.18 16.46 4.79
N GLU A 211 -9.15 15.68 4.35
CA GLU A 211 -10.01 14.90 5.26
C GLU A 211 -9.25 13.77 5.97
N ILE A 212 -8.45 12.99 5.22
CA ILE A 212 -7.63 11.90 5.78
C ILE A 212 -6.66 12.45 6.83
N MET A 213 -6.01 13.59 6.54
CA MET A 213 -4.97 14.16 7.38
C MET A 213 -5.48 15.03 8.53
N LYS A 214 -6.80 15.12 8.77
CA LYS A 214 -7.30 15.78 9.97
C LYS A 214 -6.77 15.10 11.25
N PRO A 215 -6.39 15.88 12.27
CA PRO A 215 -6.14 15.33 13.60
C PRO A 215 -7.37 14.58 14.11
N LEU A 216 -7.18 13.43 14.74
CA LEU A 216 -8.24 12.76 15.49
C LEU A 216 -8.53 13.62 16.72
N THR A 217 -9.67 14.31 16.74
CA THR A 217 -10.19 15.05 17.89
C THR A 217 -10.73 14.12 18.97
#